data_AF-A0A3R7AFT7-F1
#
_entry.id   AF-A0A3R7AFT7-F1
#
_cell.length_a   1.000
_cell.length_b   1.000
_cell.length_c   1.000
_cell.angle_alpha   90.00
_cell.angle_beta   90.00
_cell.angle_gamma   90.00
#
_symmetry.space_group_name_H-M   'P 1'
#
loop_
_entity.id
_entity.type
_entity.pdbx_description
1 polymer ?
#
loop_
_entity_poly.entity_id
_entity_poly.type
_entity_poly.pdbx_seq_one_letter_code
_entity_poly.pdbx_strand_id
1 'polypeptide(L)'
;MKMLYDTKQMALFEGGNPEYEYKELINKRHNFPDAVEMLSKIDYDFKDFTTQYLTHTFHSYPARFIPQIPLTFIKLFTEEQEIVLDPFCGCGTTLVESFLNNRKSIGNDFNPLATLISKVKTTLIEDTQFRYFNRKLAVMKRYLDLDYRRVNEKINNLPNRKISAIFSKTVISKLEAIRETLLEVKEEGYDELFDFGRVALSSTIWSLVENDGGIDVDDLFVKKVKSMEKELSKTAKIVEKNPEVRVICGDARKLEVQSDSIDLVVTSPPYVNALDYYRVHMYNMLWLGMDFDLFRKHEIGGHSHFITNRFRLLSEYLGDMLRSMIEMNRVLKKDKLCVIVVGNSSVEYELIESHIFFEEMGDKIGFTPIKTIFRNIDKTKKYTSADVGKIDEEYIVVMRKEKNSDVVANDDDFVSEVVRNQMIRFREQIKNVQGTSIRGRKPTRERLLKNIDKISEAIETIPKDTKIKR
;
A
#
# COMPACT_ATOMS: atom_id res chain seq x y z
N MET A 1 -24.69 -9.96 -26.73
CA MET A 1 -23.42 -9.72 -26.00
C MET A 1 -23.80 -8.96 -24.73
N LYS A 2 -23.80 -9.63 -23.56
CA LYS A 2 -24.29 -9.02 -22.30
C LYS A 2 -23.06 -8.50 -21.53
N MET A 3 -22.98 -7.18 -21.32
CA MET A 3 -21.96 -6.56 -20.46
C MET A 3 -22.15 -7.07 -19.02
N LEU A 4 -21.05 -7.33 -18.30
CA LEU A 4 -21.11 -7.82 -16.92
C LEU A 4 -21.76 -6.82 -15.97
N TYR A 5 -21.53 -5.52 -16.17
CA TYR A 5 -21.97 -4.44 -15.27
C TYR A 5 -22.22 -3.14 -16.02
N ASP A 6 -23.38 -2.50 -15.82
CA ASP A 6 -23.63 -1.10 -16.20
C ASP A 6 -23.05 -0.18 -15.12
N THR A 7 -21.73 -0.24 -14.93
CA THR A 7 -21.07 0.69 -14.00
C THR A 7 -20.99 2.05 -14.67
N LYS A 8 -21.62 3.07 -14.07
CA LYS A 8 -21.47 4.50 -14.46
C LYS A 8 -20.01 4.96 -14.53
N GLN A 9 -19.04 4.17 -14.08
CA GLN A 9 -17.61 4.34 -14.34
C GLN A 9 -17.25 4.45 -15.83
N MET A 10 -18.02 3.88 -16.76
CA MET A 10 -17.77 4.08 -18.20
C MET A 10 -17.93 5.55 -18.61
N ALA A 11 -18.75 6.32 -17.89
CA ALA A 11 -18.92 7.76 -18.10
C ALA A 11 -17.76 8.61 -17.55
N LEU A 12 -16.76 8.02 -16.89
CA LEU A 12 -15.58 8.76 -16.42
C LEU A 12 -14.62 9.15 -17.55
N PHE A 13 -14.68 8.47 -18.71
CA PHE A 13 -13.71 8.64 -19.79
C PHE A 13 -14.43 8.73 -21.15
N GLU A 14 -13.96 9.61 -22.03
CA GLU A 14 -14.57 9.85 -23.35
C GLU A 14 -14.37 8.65 -24.29
N GLY A 15 -15.35 8.39 -25.17
CA GLY A 15 -15.31 7.30 -26.15
C GLY A 15 -14.22 7.51 -27.21
N GLY A 16 -13.55 6.42 -27.61
CA GLY A 16 -12.44 6.44 -28.59
C GLY A 16 -11.03 6.54 -27.99
N ASN A 17 -10.90 6.51 -26.66
CA ASN A 17 -9.63 6.47 -25.93
C ASN A 17 -9.23 5.00 -25.60
N PRO A 18 -7.93 4.63 -25.62
CA PRO A 18 -7.43 3.34 -25.13
C PRO A 18 -8.02 2.86 -23.79
N GLU A 19 -8.36 3.77 -22.88
CA GLU A 19 -9.03 3.42 -21.62
C GLU A 19 -10.42 2.80 -21.82
N TYR A 20 -11.17 3.26 -22.82
CA TYR A 20 -12.50 2.74 -23.15
C TYR A 20 -12.39 1.31 -23.68
N GLU A 21 -11.47 1.06 -24.62
CA GLU A 21 -11.22 -0.28 -25.16
C GLU A 21 -10.76 -1.26 -24.09
N TYR A 22 -9.86 -0.83 -23.21
CA TYR A 22 -9.44 -1.61 -22.04
C TYR A 22 -10.64 -1.98 -21.13
N LYS A 23 -11.52 -1.02 -20.83
CA LYS A 23 -12.71 -1.28 -20.00
C LYS A 23 -13.67 -2.28 -20.66
N GLU A 24 -13.88 -2.17 -21.97
CA GLU A 24 -14.68 -3.13 -22.74
C GLU A 24 -14.10 -4.55 -22.68
N LEU A 25 -12.77 -4.70 -22.70
CA LEU A 25 -12.11 -6.00 -22.62
C LEU A 25 -12.37 -6.70 -21.28
N ILE A 26 -12.21 -5.97 -20.17
CA ILE A 26 -12.36 -6.53 -18.82
C ILE A 26 -13.82 -6.66 -18.36
N ASN A 27 -14.76 -5.93 -18.99
CA ASN A 27 -16.20 -6.02 -18.70
C ASN A 27 -16.91 -7.17 -19.43
N LYS A 28 -16.23 -7.92 -20.29
CA LYS A 28 -16.78 -9.12 -20.93
C LYS A 28 -16.74 -10.30 -19.98
N ARG A 29 -17.78 -11.13 -20.03
CA ARG A 29 -17.80 -12.39 -19.26
C ARG A 29 -16.90 -13.40 -19.93
N HIS A 30 -15.94 -13.91 -19.16
CA HIS A 30 -15.01 -14.96 -19.56
C HIS A 30 -15.17 -16.15 -18.62
N ASN A 31 -15.00 -17.37 -19.11
CA ASN A 31 -14.72 -18.49 -18.20
C ASN A 31 -13.28 -18.36 -17.68
N PHE A 32 -12.90 -19.17 -16.69
CA PHE A 32 -11.57 -19.04 -16.06
C PHE A 32 -10.40 -19.18 -17.06
N PRO A 33 -10.32 -20.21 -17.93
CA PRO A 33 -9.28 -20.28 -18.96
C PRO A 33 -9.21 -19.05 -19.88
N ASP A 34 -10.36 -18.59 -20.38
CA ASP A 34 -10.44 -17.42 -21.26
C ASP A 34 -10.00 -16.13 -20.54
N ALA A 35 -10.34 -16.00 -19.24
CA ALA A 35 -9.91 -14.87 -18.41
C ALA A 35 -8.39 -14.87 -18.20
N VAL A 36 -7.78 -16.04 -18.01
CA VAL A 36 -6.31 -16.17 -17.90
C VAL A 36 -5.63 -15.84 -19.23
N GLU A 37 -6.21 -16.24 -20.36
CA GLU A 37 -5.72 -15.85 -21.69
C GLU A 37 -5.84 -14.33 -21.90
N MET A 38 -6.94 -13.73 -21.45
CA MET A 38 -7.16 -12.28 -21.53
C MET A 38 -6.06 -11.47 -20.84
N LEU A 39 -5.46 -12.00 -19.77
CA LEU A 39 -4.31 -11.34 -19.12
C LEU A 39 -3.12 -11.14 -20.09
N SER A 40 -2.97 -11.93 -21.16
CA SER A 40 -1.91 -11.70 -22.16
C SER A 40 -2.25 -10.59 -23.15
N LYS A 41 -3.52 -10.19 -23.24
CA LYS A 41 -4.02 -9.22 -24.24
C LYS A 41 -4.04 -7.80 -23.69
N ILE A 42 -3.79 -7.62 -22.40
CA ILE A 42 -3.77 -6.32 -21.71
C ILE A 42 -2.34 -5.78 -21.75
N ASP A 43 -2.19 -4.53 -22.14
CA ASP A 43 -0.95 -3.78 -21.97
C ASP A 43 -0.87 -3.24 -20.53
N TYR A 44 0.04 -3.80 -19.73
CA TYR A 44 0.21 -3.45 -18.32
C TYR A 44 1.11 -2.24 -18.07
N ASP A 45 1.69 -1.64 -19.11
CA ASP A 45 2.39 -0.37 -18.94
C ASP A 45 1.38 0.76 -18.68
N PHE A 46 0.14 0.60 -19.16
CA PHE A 46 -0.97 1.56 -19.01
C PHE A 46 -0.53 3.01 -19.32
N LYS A 47 0.28 3.14 -20.38
CA LYS A 47 0.84 4.42 -20.78
C LYS A 47 -0.30 5.38 -21.10
N ASP A 48 -0.18 6.62 -20.59
CA ASP A 48 -1.18 7.69 -20.76
C ASP A 48 -2.52 7.48 -20.02
N PHE A 49 -2.71 6.39 -19.26
CA PHE A 49 -3.94 6.19 -18.48
C PHE A 49 -4.02 7.14 -17.26
N THR A 50 -5.25 7.51 -16.93
CA THR A 50 -5.60 8.31 -15.76
C THR A 50 -5.56 7.44 -14.50
N THR A 51 -4.71 7.82 -13.56
CA THR A 51 -4.49 7.07 -12.30
C THR A 51 -4.94 7.86 -11.07
N GLN A 52 -5.35 9.11 -11.27
CA GLN A 52 -5.80 10.04 -10.23
C GLN A 52 -7.24 10.47 -10.54
N TYR A 53 -8.21 9.76 -9.98
CA TYR A 53 -9.64 10.06 -10.13
C TYR A 53 -10.39 9.78 -8.82
N LEU A 54 -11.48 10.51 -8.59
CA LEU A 54 -12.35 10.31 -7.42
C LEU A 54 -11.54 10.30 -6.12
N THR A 55 -11.81 9.35 -5.22
CA THR A 55 -11.16 9.26 -3.91
C THR A 55 -9.68 8.86 -3.98
N HIS A 56 -9.15 8.37 -5.12
CA HIS A 56 -7.70 8.15 -5.27
C HIS A 56 -6.86 9.41 -5.07
N THR A 57 -7.47 10.58 -5.26
CA THR A 57 -6.82 11.89 -5.16
C THR A 57 -6.66 12.43 -3.73
N PHE A 58 -7.24 11.77 -2.72
CA PHE A 58 -7.34 12.32 -1.37
C PHE A 58 -5.97 12.58 -0.70
N HIS A 59 -5.01 11.69 -0.94
CA HIS A 59 -3.74 11.71 -0.22
C HIS A 59 -2.58 11.20 -1.09
N SER A 60 -1.47 11.93 -1.03
CA SER A 60 -0.19 11.52 -1.63
C SER A 60 0.46 10.47 -0.75
N TYR A 61 0.64 9.27 -1.30
CA TYR A 61 1.22 8.14 -0.57
C TYR A 61 2.23 7.45 -1.49
N PRO A 62 3.43 7.12 -1.00
CA PRO A 62 4.50 6.58 -1.83
C PRO A 62 4.26 5.10 -2.16
N ALA A 63 4.91 4.61 -3.23
CA ALA A 63 5.00 3.19 -3.59
C ALA A 63 3.63 2.48 -3.70
N ARG A 64 2.70 3.10 -4.43
CA ARG A 64 1.39 2.52 -4.76
C ARG A 64 1.39 1.95 -6.17
N PHE A 65 0.71 0.83 -6.39
CA PHE A 65 0.34 0.45 -7.75
C PHE A 65 -0.79 1.31 -8.30
N ILE A 66 -0.91 1.32 -9.61
CA ILE A 66 -1.95 2.05 -10.34
C ILE A 66 -3.31 1.33 -10.22
N PRO A 67 -4.46 2.05 -10.22
CA PRO A 67 -5.79 1.45 -10.07
C PRO A 67 -6.14 0.37 -11.09
N GLN A 68 -5.59 0.46 -12.31
CA GLN A 68 -5.87 -0.46 -13.41
C GLN A 68 -5.42 -1.89 -13.10
N ILE A 69 -4.38 -2.08 -12.27
CA ILE A 69 -3.92 -3.42 -11.91
C ILE A 69 -4.98 -4.16 -11.08
N PRO A 70 -5.37 -3.72 -9.87
CA PRO A 70 -6.42 -4.41 -9.11
C PRO A 70 -7.75 -4.43 -9.86
N LEU A 71 -8.11 -3.37 -10.59
CA LEU A 71 -9.34 -3.34 -11.38
C LEU A 71 -9.41 -4.50 -12.39
N THR A 72 -8.30 -4.81 -13.07
CA THR A 72 -8.23 -5.92 -14.03
C THR A 72 -8.62 -7.24 -13.39
N PHE A 73 -8.02 -7.56 -12.25
CA PHE A 73 -8.26 -8.84 -11.57
C PHE A 73 -9.64 -8.90 -10.91
N ILE A 74 -10.10 -7.79 -10.33
CA ILE A 74 -11.45 -7.66 -9.78
C ILE A 74 -12.50 -7.95 -10.86
N LYS A 75 -12.36 -7.35 -12.05
CA LYS A 75 -13.33 -7.50 -13.15
C LYS A 75 -13.30 -8.90 -13.78
N LEU A 76 -12.13 -9.49 -13.94
CA LEU A 76 -11.97 -10.77 -14.64
C LEU A 76 -12.22 -12.00 -13.75
N PHE A 77 -11.99 -11.91 -12.44
CA PHE A 77 -11.97 -13.07 -11.54
C PHE A 77 -12.91 -12.98 -10.34
N THR A 78 -13.72 -11.91 -10.24
CA THR A 78 -14.77 -11.82 -9.23
C THR A 78 -16.11 -11.41 -9.79
N GLU A 79 -17.17 -11.85 -9.12
CA GLU A 79 -18.53 -11.38 -9.35
C GLU A 79 -18.91 -10.28 -8.34
N GLU A 80 -20.00 -9.56 -8.60
CA GLU A 80 -20.59 -8.63 -7.64
C GLU A 80 -20.81 -9.29 -6.26
N GLN A 81 -20.58 -8.54 -5.18
CA GLN A 81 -20.68 -8.99 -3.78
C GLN A 81 -19.63 -10.03 -3.31
N GLU A 82 -18.80 -10.58 -4.19
CA GLU A 82 -17.64 -11.38 -3.78
C GLU A 82 -16.61 -10.52 -3.02
N ILE A 83 -15.77 -11.18 -2.22
CA ILE A 83 -14.88 -10.51 -1.26
C ILE A 83 -13.45 -10.46 -1.79
N VAL A 84 -12.94 -9.23 -1.97
CA VAL A 84 -11.55 -8.96 -2.37
C VAL A 84 -10.72 -8.61 -1.13
N LEU A 85 -9.55 -9.23 -0.97
CA LEU A 85 -8.61 -8.93 0.10
C LEU A 85 -7.36 -8.25 -0.44
N ASP A 86 -6.92 -7.21 0.26
CA ASP A 86 -5.58 -6.66 0.16
C ASP A 86 -4.89 -6.71 1.54
N PRO A 87 -3.97 -7.66 1.79
CA PRO A 87 -3.30 -7.82 3.08
C PRO A 87 -2.23 -6.75 3.38
N PHE A 88 -1.88 -5.93 2.39
CA PHE A 88 -0.95 -4.78 2.48
C PHE A 88 -1.59 -3.56 1.82
N CYS A 89 -2.79 -3.20 2.27
CA CYS A 89 -3.67 -2.32 1.50
C CYS A 89 -3.12 -0.91 1.27
N GLY A 90 -2.13 -0.46 2.06
CA GLY A 90 -1.57 0.88 1.93
C GLY A 90 -2.68 1.93 1.99
N CYS A 91 -2.73 2.82 0.99
CA CYS A 91 -3.80 3.82 0.88
C CYS A 91 -5.11 3.29 0.22
N GLY A 92 -5.24 1.98 0.03
CA GLY A 92 -6.51 1.33 -0.30
C GLY A 92 -6.85 1.35 -1.78
N THR A 93 -5.87 1.27 -2.68
CA THR A 93 -6.14 1.25 -4.13
C THR A 93 -7.06 0.08 -4.51
N THR A 94 -6.79 -1.14 -4.02
CA THR A 94 -7.64 -2.32 -4.22
C THR A 94 -9.03 -2.14 -3.64
N LEU A 95 -9.14 -1.53 -2.46
CA LEU A 95 -10.42 -1.31 -1.77
C LEU A 95 -11.30 -0.33 -2.54
N VAL A 96 -10.73 0.77 -3.04
CA VAL A 96 -11.46 1.74 -3.85
C VAL A 96 -11.94 1.11 -5.15
N GLU A 97 -11.10 0.35 -5.85
CA GLU A 97 -11.54 -0.33 -7.08
C GLU A 97 -12.60 -1.40 -6.82
N SER A 98 -12.52 -2.11 -5.70
CA SER A 98 -13.55 -3.06 -5.28
C SER A 98 -14.87 -2.33 -4.98
N PHE A 99 -14.79 -1.25 -4.22
CA PHE A 99 -15.91 -0.40 -3.83
C PHE A 99 -16.66 0.17 -5.04
N LEU A 100 -15.92 0.77 -5.99
CA LEU A 100 -16.49 1.33 -7.21
C LEU A 100 -17.09 0.28 -8.15
N ASN A 101 -16.77 -0.99 -7.94
CA ASN A 101 -17.28 -2.11 -8.73
C ASN A 101 -18.21 -3.01 -7.92
N ASN A 102 -18.84 -2.54 -6.83
CA ASN A 102 -19.83 -3.30 -6.07
C ASN A 102 -19.30 -4.65 -5.49
N ARG A 103 -17.99 -4.74 -5.22
CA ARG A 103 -17.38 -5.87 -4.49
C ARG A 103 -17.27 -5.53 -3.02
N LYS A 104 -17.46 -6.54 -2.17
CA LYS A 104 -17.06 -6.41 -0.76
C LYS A 104 -15.55 -6.43 -0.70
N SER A 105 -14.96 -5.76 0.28
CA SER A 105 -13.51 -5.81 0.42
C SER A 105 -13.02 -5.76 1.86
N ILE A 106 -11.88 -6.40 2.07
CA ILE A 106 -11.14 -6.36 3.33
C ILE A 106 -9.74 -5.82 3.02
N GLY A 107 -9.34 -4.79 3.74
CA GLY A 107 -7.98 -4.26 3.70
C GLY A 107 -7.29 -4.48 5.02
N ASN A 108 -6.05 -4.96 5.00
CA ASN A 108 -5.20 -5.01 6.17
C ASN A 108 -3.93 -4.19 5.89
N ASP A 109 -3.51 -3.38 6.86
CA ASP A 109 -2.19 -2.77 6.85
C ASP A 109 -1.74 -2.50 8.28
N PHE A 110 -0.43 -2.66 8.55
CA PHE A 110 0.10 -2.37 9.87
C PHE A 110 0.25 -0.86 10.12
N ASN A 111 0.28 -0.05 9.05
CA ASN A 111 0.38 1.40 9.15
C ASN A 111 -1.00 2.01 9.47
N PRO A 112 -1.20 2.61 10.67
CA PRO A 112 -2.48 3.19 11.05
C PRO A 112 -2.88 4.42 10.20
N LEU A 113 -1.91 5.09 9.58
CA LEU A 113 -2.22 6.17 8.64
C LEU A 113 -2.79 5.61 7.34
N ALA A 114 -2.20 4.52 6.84
CA ALA A 114 -2.62 3.87 5.61
C ALA A 114 -4.04 3.33 5.73
N THR A 115 -4.35 2.69 6.86
CA THR A 115 -5.72 2.20 7.15
C THR A 115 -6.74 3.31 7.31
N LEU A 116 -6.39 4.43 7.97
CA LEU A 116 -7.25 5.60 8.04
C LEU A 116 -7.57 6.17 6.64
N ILE A 117 -6.54 6.32 5.78
CA ILE A 117 -6.74 6.81 4.41
C ILE A 117 -7.63 5.85 3.62
N SER A 118 -7.35 4.55 3.70
CA SER A 118 -8.13 3.49 3.06
C SER A 118 -9.61 3.52 3.46
N LYS A 119 -9.89 3.68 4.75
CA LYS A 119 -11.25 3.78 5.29
C LYS A 119 -11.98 5.00 4.72
N VAL A 120 -11.36 6.18 4.78
CA VAL A 120 -12.00 7.42 4.29
C VAL A 120 -12.25 7.38 2.79
N LYS A 121 -11.34 6.80 1.99
CA LYS A 121 -11.53 6.69 0.53
C LYS A 121 -12.69 5.78 0.11
N THR A 122 -13.20 4.97 1.03
CA THR A 122 -14.28 3.99 0.81
C THR A 122 -15.52 4.26 1.70
N THR A 123 -15.58 5.41 2.37
CA THR A 123 -16.72 5.81 3.22
C THR A 123 -17.45 7.00 2.59
N LEU A 124 -18.72 6.82 2.26
CA LEU A 124 -19.58 7.93 1.81
C LEU A 124 -20.06 8.75 3.00
N ILE A 125 -20.20 10.06 2.80
CA ILE A 125 -20.64 11.03 3.81
C ILE A 125 -21.77 11.86 3.21
N GLU A 126 -22.84 12.06 3.98
CA GLU A 126 -24.02 12.79 3.54
C GLU A 126 -23.76 14.30 3.42
N ASP A 127 -24.40 14.96 2.44
CA ASP A 127 -24.27 16.41 2.23
C ASP A 127 -24.68 17.24 3.48
N THR A 128 -25.59 16.71 4.31
CA THR A 128 -25.98 17.35 5.57
C THR A 128 -24.84 17.40 6.58
N GLN A 129 -24.04 16.33 6.66
CA GLN A 129 -22.86 16.25 7.51
C GLN A 129 -21.77 17.21 7.00
N PHE A 130 -21.54 17.28 5.69
CA PHE A 130 -20.60 18.27 5.14
C PHE A 130 -21.02 19.72 5.39
N ARG A 131 -22.31 20.05 5.33
CA ARG A 131 -22.80 21.39 5.73
C ARG A 131 -22.49 21.70 7.19
N TYR A 132 -22.63 20.72 8.08
CA TYR A 132 -22.23 20.88 9.49
C TYR A 132 -20.71 21.09 9.62
N PHE A 133 -19.92 20.23 8.97
CA PHE A 133 -18.46 20.30 9.03
C PHE A 133 -17.93 21.64 8.51
N ASN A 134 -18.44 22.11 7.38
CA ASN A 134 -18.08 23.41 6.81
C ASN A 134 -18.42 24.59 7.73
N ARG A 135 -19.51 24.51 8.53
CA ARG A 135 -19.79 25.52 9.57
C ARG A 135 -18.76 25.49 10.69
N LYS A 136 -18.39 24.31 11.19
CA LYS A 136 -17.33 24.16 12.21
C LYS A 136 -15.99 24.74 11.72
N LEU A 137 -15.60 24.46 10.49
CA LEU A 137 -14.39 25.03 9.89
C LEU A 137 -14.43 26.55 9.74
N ALA A 138 -15.59 27.11 9.41
CA ALA A 138 -15.76 28.57 9.36
C ALA A 138 -15.64 29.23 10.74
N VAL A 139 -16.09 28.55 11.80
CA VAL A 139 -15.94 29.00 13.19
C VAL A 139 -14.48 28.92 13.63
N MET A 140 -13.80 27.78 13.41
CA MET A 140 -12.36 27.61 13.68
C MET A 140 -11.53 28.76 13.09
N LYS A 141 -11.79 29.12 11.84
CA LYS A 141 -11.09 30.22 11.17
C LYS A 141 -11.24 31.59 11.83
N ARG A 142 -12.36 31.86 12.51
CA ARG A 142 -12.56 33.14 13.21
C ARG A 142 -11.78 33.23 14.53
N TYR A 143 -11.48 32.09 15.15
CA TYR A 143 -10.83 32.03 16.47
C TYR A 143 -9.32 31.83 16.41
N LEU A 144 -8.78 31.42 15.26
CA LEU A 144 -7.36 31.19 15.03
C LEU A 144 -6.46 32.42 15.32
N ASP A 145 -7.01 33.63 15.26
CA ASP A 145 -6.26 34.88 15.46
C ASP A 145 -6.06 35.29 16.94
N LEU A 146 -6.58 34.52 17.91
CA LEU A 146 -6.79 35.04 19.28
C LEU A 146 -5.98 34.38 20.41
N ASP A 147 -5.24 33.28 20.20
CA ASP A 147 -4.53 32.65 21.33
C ASP A 147 -3.19 31.96 20.97
N TYR A 148 -2.10 32.45 21.58
CA TYR A 148 -0.74 31.93 21.40
C TYR A 148 -0.18 31.22 22.66
N ARG A 149 -0.99 30.98 23.70
CA ARG A 149 -0.44 30.59 25.01
C ARG A 149 -0.14 29.09 25.19
N ARG A 150 -0.55 28.20 24.27
CA ARG A 150 -0.41 26.71 24.42
C ARG A 150 0.69 26.04 23.56
N VAL A 151 1.55 26.81 22.89
CA VAL A 151 2.37 26.29 21.77
C VAL A 151 3.73 25.72 22.20
N ASN A 152 4.30 26.18 23.32
CA ASN A 152 5.70 25.92 23.66
C ASN A 152 5.99 24.45 24.03
N GLU A 153 5.05 23.73 24.66
CA GLU A 153 5.25 22.33 25.04
C GLU A 153 5.28 21.38 23.84
N LYS A 154 4.48 21.64 22.80
CA LYS A 154 4.42 20.79 21.60
C LYS A 154 5.67 20.89 20.74
N ILE A 155 6.26 22.08 20.63
CA ILE A 155 7.54 22.29 19.92
C ILE A 155 8.63 21.36 20.46
N ASN A 156 8.71 21.24 21.79
CA ASN A 156 9.75 20.44 22.44
C ASN A 156 9.59 18.93 22.20
N ASN A 157 8.40 18.47 21.82
CA ASN A 157 8.10 17.07 21.55
C ASN A 157 8.23 16.67 20.07
N LEU A 158 8.61 17.60 19.18
CA LEU A 158 8.82 17.30 17.76
C LEU A 158 10.21 16.65 17.52
N PRO A 159 10.34 15.70 16.57
CA PRO A 159 11.63 15.14 16.17
C PRO A 159 12.60 16.23 15.67
N ASN A 160 13.89 16.14 16.02
CA ASN A 160 14.87 17.20 15.76
C ASN A 160 15.64 17.02 14.41
N ARG A 161 16.24 18.13 13.92
CA ARG A 161 16.86 18.43 12.58
C ARG A 161 15.89 18.99 11.54
N LYS A 162 16.00 20.29 11.22
CA LYS A 162 15.28 21.05 10.16
C LYS A 162 13.73 21.07 10.24
N ILE A 163 13.13 20.04 10.81
CA ILE A 163 11.69 19.82 11.00
C ILE A 163 11.09 20.84 11.95
N SER A 164 11.77 21.11 13.07
CA SER A 164 11.35 22.15 14.02
C SER A 164 11.29 23.54 13.38
N ALA A 165 12.00 23.77 12.26
CA ALA A 165 11.88 25.01 11.50
C ALA A 165 10.61 25.05 10.61
N ILE A 166 10.18 23.90 10.06
CA ILE A 166 8.92 23.78 9.29
C ILE A 166 7.73 24.04 10.22
N PHE A 167 7.76 23.47 11.44
CA PHE A 167 6.71 23.61 12.44
C PHE A 167 6.97 24.80 13.37
N SER A 168 6.89 26.02 12.81
CA SER A 168 6.95 27.26 13.58
C SER A 168 5.80 27.36 14.61
N LYS A 169 5.92 28.28 15.58
CA LYS A 169 4.85 28.53 16.57
C LYS A 169 3.49 28.76 15.91
N THR A 170 3.46 29.56 14.86
CA THR A 170 2.23 29.87 14.11
C THR A 170 1.66 28.64 13.41
N VAL A 171 2.51 27.83 12.78
CA VAL A 171 2.10 26.57 12.13
C VAL A 171 1.51 25.61 13.16
N ILE A 172 2.16 25.46 14.31
CA ILE A 172 1.71 24.60 15.40
C ILE A 172 0.37 25.09 15.96
N SER A 173 0.21 26.38 16.23
CA SER A 173 -1.09 26.95 16.65
C SER A 173 -2.21 26.58 15.67
N LYS A 174 -1.94 26.71 14.36
CA LYS A 174 -2.91 26.39 13.32
C LYS A 174 -3.27 24.90 13.27
N LEU A 175 -2.26 24.03 13.36
CA LEU A 175 -2.47 22.57 13.38
C LEU A 175 -3.23 22.13 14.65
N GLU A 176 -2.95 22.74 15.80
CA GLU A 176 -3.64 22.46 17.06
C GLU A 176 -5.11 22.89 17.00
N ALA A 177 -5.41 24.08 16.49
CA ALA A 177 -6.80 24.53 16.31
C ALA A 177 -7.60 23.62 15.37
N ILE A 178 -6.97 23.13 14.29
CA ILE A 178 -7.58 22.11 13.42
C ILE A 178 -7.83 20.83 14.23
N ARG A 179 -6.84 20.34 14.98
CA ARG A 179 -6.99 19.12 15.77
C ARG A 179 -8.09 19.24 16.83
N GLU A 180 -8.16 20.35 17.56
CA GLU A 180 -9.22 20.63 18.54
C GLU A 180 -10.60 20.64 17.87
N THR A 181 -10.73 21.32 16.72
CA THR A 181 -11.98 21.32 15.95
C THR A 181 -12.39 19.91 15.51
N LEU A 182 -11.44 19.08 15.08
CA LEU A 182 -11.71 17.69 14.72
C LEU A 182 -12.14 16.86 15.94
N LEU A 183 -11.50 17.06 17.10
CA LEU A 183 -11.89 16.39 18.34
C LEU A 183 -13.30 16.77 18.77
N GLU A 184 -13.69 18.04 18.68
CA GLU A 184 -15.07 18.45 18.92
C GLU A 184 -16.06 17.74 17.99
N VAL A 185 -15.75 17.66 16.69
CA VAL A 185 -16.59 16.94 15.71
C VAL A 185 -16.77 15.47 16.10
N LYS A 186 -15.70 14.83 16.63
CA LYS A 186 -15.77 13.47 17.16
C LYS A 186 -16.64 13.39 18.42
N GLU A 187 -16.43 14.28 19.38
CA GLU A 187 -17.17 14.32 20.66
C GLU A 187 -18.67 14.55 20.44
N GLU A 188 -19.03 15.28 19.38
CA GLU A 188 -20.41 15.48 18.93
C GLU A 188 -21.01 14.28 18.17
N GLY A 189 -20.26 13.18 18.02
CA GLY A 189 -20.73 11.92 17.45
C GLY A 189 -20.57 11.77 15.93
N TYR A 190 -19.75 12.60 15.29
CA TYR A 190 -19.51 12.52 13.83
C TYR A 190 -18.17 11.84 13.51
N ASP A 191 -18.08 10.53 13.77
CA ASP A 191 -16.86 9.74 13.57
C ASP A 191 -16.36 9.73 12.10
N GLU A 192 -17.25 9.65 11.10
CA GLU A 192 -16.82 9.66 9.70
C GLU A 192 -16.23 11.02 9.29
N LEU A 193 -16.81 12.13 9.78
CA LEU A 193 -16.27 13.47 9.54
C LEU A 193 -14.94 13.68 10.27
N PHE A 194 -14.79 13.12 11.47
CA PHE A 194 -13.54 13.13 12.20
C PHE A 194 -12.43 12.43 11.40
N ASP A 195 -12.68 11.21 10.93
CA ASP A 195 -11.71 10.46 10.14
C ASP A 195 -11.42 11.15 8.80
N PHE A 196 -12.44 11.64 8.10
CA PHE A 196 -12.30 12.42 6.88
C PHE A 196 -11.43 13.67 7.09
N GLY A 197 -11.69 14.43 8.15
CA GLY A 197 -10.92 15.60 8.53
C GLY A 197 -9.48 15.27 8.90
N ARG A 198 -9.23 14.13 9.53
CA ARG A 198 -7.85 13.66 9.81
C ARG A 198 -7.08 13.31 8.54
N VAL A 199 -7.73 12.72 7.53
CA VAL A 199 -7.09 12.48 6.22
C VAL A 199 -6.79 13.79 5.51
N ALA A 200 -7.71 14.77 5.54
CA ALA A 200 -7.45 16.10 5.01
C ALA A 200 -6.27 16.78 5.74
N LEU A 201 -6.21 16.68 7.07
CA LEU A 201 -5.11 17.21 7.89
C LEU A 201 -3.79 16.52 7.53
N SER A 202 -3.80 15.20 7.37
CA SER A 202 -2.64 14.44 6.90
C SER A 202 -2.16 14.92 5.53
N SER A 203 -3.08 15.14 4.58
CA SER A 203 -2.76 15.63 3.23
C SER A 203 -2.15 17.03 3.30
N THR A 204 -2.62 17.88 4.22
CA THR A 204 -2.03 19.20 4.50
C THR A 204 -0.62 19.10 5.06
N ILE A 205 -0.38 18.23 6.05
CA ILE A 205 0.94 18.02 6.66
C ILE A 205 1.94 17.50 5.61
N TRP A 206 1.51 16.57 4.76
CA TRP A 206 2.32 16.08 3.65
C TRP A 206 2.80 17.24 2.77
N SER A 207 1.87 18.06 2.27
CA SER A 207 2.20 19.22 1.44
C SER A 207 3.05 20.27 2.17
N LEU A 208 2.83 20.48 3.47
CA LEU A 208 3.65 21.40 4.28
C LEU A 208 5.11 20.94 4.34
N VAL A 209 5.36 19.64 4.53
CA VAL A 209 6.70 19.06 4.61
C VAL A 209 7.40 19.06 3.26
N GLU A 210 6.69 18.73 2.17
CA GLU A 210 7.26 18.76 0.81
C GLU A 210 7.68 20.15 0.33
N ASN A 211 7.08 21.21 0.89
CA ASN A 211 7.36 22.59 0.50
C ASN A 211 8.23 23.34 1.53
N ASP A 212 8.95 22.62 2.40
CA ASP A 212 9.91 23.16 3.39
C ASP A 212 9.35 24.25 4.34
N GLY A 213 8.02 24.28 4.54
CA GLY A 213 7.37 25.38 5.25
C GLY A 213 7.22 26.64 4.37
N GLY A 214 6.09 27.33 4.51
CA GLY A 214 5.76 28.47 3.64
C GLY A 214 4.35 28.43 3.06
N ILE A 215 3.53 27.47 3.48
CA ILE A 215 2.13 27.38 3.12
C ILE A 215 1.27 27.81 4.30
N ASP A 216 0.18 28.53 4.00
CA ASP A 216 -0.85 28.81 4.98
C ASP A 216 -1.69 27.56 5.29
N VAL A 217 -1.49 27.01 6.49
CA VAL A 217 -1.91 25.66 6.87
C VAL A 217 -3.43 25.50 6.93
N ASP A 218 -4.13 26.42 7.57
CA ASP A 218 -5.59 26.34 7.73
C ASP A 218 -6.30 26.60 6.39
N ASP A 219 -5.76 27.50 5.59
CA ASP A 219 -6.19 27.76 4.21
C ASP A 219 -6.04 26.52 3.33
N LEU A 220 -4.87 25.87 3.37
CA LEU A 220 -4.61 24.64 2.64
C LEU A 220 -5.53 23.51 3.14
N PHE A 221 -5.70 23.36 4.44
CA PHE A 221 -6.58 22.36 5.03
C PHE A 221 -8.03 22.50 4.55
N VAL A 222 -8.59 23.71 4.60
CA VAL A 222 -9.96 23.97 4.10
C VAL A 222 -10.05 23.71 2.59
N LYS A 223 -9.02 24.06 1.81
CA LYS A 223 -8.96 23.74 0.37
C LYS A 223 -8.97 22.22 0.13
N LYS A 224 -8.20 21.45 0.90
CA LYS A 224 -8.17 19.98 0.84
C LYS A 224 -9.52 19.37 1.19
N VAL A 225 -10.15 19.81 2.27
CA VAL A 225 -11.51 19.41 2.66
C VAL A 225 -12.49 19.60 1.51
N LYS A 226 -12.55 20.80 0.93
CA LYS A 226 -13.46 21.10 -0.20
C LYS A 226 -13.18 20.25 -1.44
N SER A 227 -11.90 20.01 -1.74
CA SER A 227 -11.52 19.15 -2.85
C SER A 227 -11.94 17.70 -2.63
N MET A 228 -11.72 17.17 -1.42
CA MET A 228 -12.10 15.81 -1.06
C MET A 228 -13.63 15.64 -1.03
N GLU A 229 -14.37 16.61 -0.46
CA GLU A 229 -15.83 16.65 -0.47
C GLU A 229 -16.37 16.57 -1.91
N LYS A 230 -15.83 17.38 -2.83
CA LYS A 230 -16.22 17.36 -4.25
C LYS A 230 -16.03 15.99 -4.90
N GLU A 231 -14.89 15.34 -4.67
CA GLU A 231 -14.62 14.01 -5.24
C GLU A 231 -15.46 12.91 -4.59
N LEU A 232 -15.80 13.04 -3.30
CA LEU A 232 -16.71 12.11 -2.63
C LEU A 232 -18.14 12.25 -3.14
N SER A 233 -18.64 13.47 -3.36
CA SER A 233 -19.95 13.69 -3.97
C SER A 233 -20.02 13.15 -5.41
N LYS A 234 -18.92 13.15 -6.16
CA LYS A 234 -18.84 12.46 -7.47
C LYS A 234 -18.90 10.95 -7.30
N THR A 235 -18.19 10.43 -6.32
CA THR A 235 -18.12 8.98 -6.02
C THR A 235 -19.50 8.44 -5.63
N ALA A 236 -20.22 9.16 -4.77
CA ALA A 236 -21.58 8.81 -4.34
C ALA A 236 -22.59 8.70 -5.51
N LYS A 237 -22.36 9.41 -6.63
CA LYS A 237 -23.22 9.33 -7.82
C LYS A 237 -22.93 8.10 -8.69
N ILE A 238 -21.76 7.50 -8.54
CA ILE A 238 -21.29 6.35 -9.33
C ILE A 238 -21.62 5.04 -8.62
N VAL A 239 -21.50 5.03 -7.29
CA VAL A 239 -21.72 3.84 -6.46
C VAL A 239 -23.22 3.66 -6.22
N GLU A 240 -23.84 2.68 -6.87
CA GLU A 240 -25.29 2.43 -6.78
C GLU A 240 -25.67 1.61 -5.55
N LYS A 241 -24.84 0.64 -5.19
CA LYS A 241 -24.98 -0.17 -3.97
C LYS A 241 -23.77 0.17 -3.12
N ASN A 242 -23.93 0.46 -1.84
CA ASN A 242 -22.81 0.72 -0.94
C ASN A 242 -22.24 -0.63 -0.44
N PRO A 243 -21.19 -1.21 -1.06
CA PRO A 243 -20.69 -2.51 -0.64
C PRO A 243 -19.98 -2.40 0.70
N GLU A 244 -19.96 -3.52 1.42
CA GLU A 244 -19.27 -3.63 2.71
C GLU A 244 -17.75 -3.57 2.52
N VAL A 245 -17.10 -2.61 3.19
CA VAL A 245 -15.65 -2.47 3.23
C VAL A 245 -15.18 -2.54 4.69
N ARG A 246 -14.29 -3.47 4.99
CA ARG A 246 -13.67 -3.60 6.32
C ARG A 246 -12.18 -3.29 6.22
N VAL A 247 -11.72 -2.30 6.98
CA VAL A 247 -10.29 -1.95 7.06
C VAL A 247 -9.75 -2.33 8.44
N ILE A 248 -8.67 -3.10 8.48
CA ILE A 248 -8.05 -3.66 9.67
C ILE A 248 -6.66 -3.05 9.81
N CYS A 249 -6.37 -2.44 10.96
CA CYS A 249 -5.02 -2.05 11.34
C CYS A 249 -4.34 -3.24 12.03
N GLY A 250 -3.66 -4.07 11.25
CA GLY A 250 -3.19 -5.39 11.68
C GLY A 250 -1.95 -5.89 10.94
N ASP A 251 -1.33 -6.92 11.50
CA ASP A 251 -0.13 -7.54 10.94
C ASP A 251 -0.51 -8.57 9.87
N ALA A 252 0.03 -8.43 8.65
CA ALA A 252 -0.25 -9.35 7.55
C ALA A 252 0.25 -10.78 7.80
N ARG A 253 1.19 -10.96 8.74
CA ARG A 253 1.67 -12.29 9.19
C ARG A 253 0.65 -13.02 10.07
N LYS A 254 -0.44 -12.33 10.46
CA LYS A 254 -1.56 -12.88 11.25
C LYS A 254 -2.85 -12.11 10.95
N LEU A 255 -3.56 -12.52 9.91
CA LEU A 255 -4.76 -11.84 9.44
C LEU A 255 -5.98 -12.14 10.34
N GLU A 256 -6.68 -11.09 10.79
CA GLU A 256 -7.96 -11.20 11.52
C GLU A 256 -9.16 -11.45 10.58
N VAL A 257 -9.00 -12.45 9.72
CA VAL A 257 -9.92 -12.84 8.65
C VAL A 257 -10.18 -14.34 8.72
N GLN A 258 -11.44 -14.74 8.48
CA GLN A 258 -11.86 -16.13 8.50
C GLN A 258 -11.15 -16.94 7.41
N SER A 259 -10.86 -18.21 7.69
CA SER A 259 -10.32 -19.13 6.69
C SER A 259 -11.33 -19.37 5.55
N ASP A 260 -10.84 -19.58 4.34
CA ASP A 260 -11.65 -19.89 3.15
C ASP A 260 -12.84 -18.93 2.91
N SER A 261 -12.68 -17.64 3.20
CA SER A 261 -13.73 -16.62 3.05
C SER A 261 -13.52 -15.66 1.89
N ILE A 262 -12.29 -15.55 1.36
CA ILE A 262 -11.90 -14.57 0.34
C ILE A 262 -12.00 -15.16 -1.07
N ASP A 263 -12.49 -14.36 -2.02
CA ASP A 263 -12.66 -14.75 -3.43
C ASP A 263 -11.51 -14.31 -4.33
N LEU A 264 -10.75 -13.29 -3.92
CA LEU A 264 -9.57 -12.81 -4.64
C LEU A 264 -8.63 -12.09 -3.67
N VAL A 265 -7.33 -12.40 -3.72
CA VAL A 265 -6.28 -11.57 -3.12
C VAL A 265 -5.58 -10.79 -4.24
N VAL A 266 -5.51 -9.46 -4.12
CA VAL A 266 -4.66 -8.60 -4.99
C VAL A 266 -3.96 -7.57 -4.13
N THR A 267 -2.64 -7.50 -4.25
CA THR A 267 -1.83 -6.68 -3.34
C THR A 267 -0.47 -6.29 -3.94
N SER A 268 0.15 -5.28 -3.35
CA SER A 268 1.54 -4.90 -3.60
C SER A 268 2.23 -4.73 -2.24
N PRO A 269 2.95 -5.76 -1.77
CA PRO A 269 3.63 -5.71 -0.48
C PRO A 269 4.79 -4.72 -0.50
N PRO A 270 5.32 -4.30 0.67
CA PRO A 270 6.54 -3.50 0.72
C PRO A 270 7.70 -4.25 0.04
N TYR A 271 8.48 -3.56 -0.78
CA TYR A 271 9.65 -4.18 -1.44
C TYR A 271 10.87 -4.07 -0.53
N VAL A 272 11.62 -5.17 -0.40
CA VAL A 272 12.83 -5.19 0.45
C VAL A 272 13.80 -4.09 0.02
N ASN A 273 14.28 -3.32 0.99
CA ASN A 273 15.27 -2.27 0.78
C ASN A 273 14.81 -1.14 -0.18
N ALA A 274 13.50 -0.90 -0.32
CA ALA A 274 12.97 0.15 -1.19
C ALA A 274 12.62 1.45 -0.44
N LEU A 275 11.87 1.37 0.67
CA LEU A 275 11.43 2.56 1.42
C LEU A 275 11.34 2.28 2.93
N ASP A 276 11.58 3.32 3.72
CA ASP A 276 11.27 3.37 5.17
C ASP A 276 9.96 4.15 5.36
N TYR A 277 8.81 3.48 5.35
CA TYR A 277 7.50 4.14 5.48
C TYR A 277 7.39 4.90 6.80
N TYR A 278 8.00 4.42 7.89
CA TYR A 278 7.93 5.13 9.18
C TYR A 278 8.57 6.52 9.10
N ARG A 279 9.63 6.68 8.30
CA ARG A 279 10.32 7.98 8.12
C ARG A 279 9.45 8.93 7.32
N VAL A 280 8.84 8.42 6.27
CA VAL A 280 8.00 9.23 5.36
C VAL A 280 6.74 9.70 6.07
N HIS A 281 6.12 8.85 6.89
CA HIS A 281 4.84 9.15 7.56
C HIS A 281 4.99 9.71 8.98
N MET A 282 6.22 9.90 9.47
CA MET A 282 6.48 10.27 10.86
C MET A 282 5.69 11.50 11.33
N TYR A 283 5.70 12.61 10.57
CA TYR A 283 4.98 13.83 10.98
C TYR A 283 3.47 13.69 10.91
N ASN A 284 2.97 13.01 9.88
CA ASN A 284 1.55 12.72 9.75
C ASN A 284 1.06 11.93 10.96
N MET A 285 1.78 10.86 11.33
CA MET A 285 1.45 10.03 12.48
C MET A 285 1.52 10.83 13.79
N LEU A 286 2.56 11.62 13.98
CA LEU A 286 2.75 12.45 15.17
C LEU A 286 1.57 13.42 15.39
N TRP A 287 1.17 14.16 14.36
CA TRP A 287 0.08 15.14 14.45
C TRP A 287 -1.30 14.51 14.55
N LEU A 288 -1.45 13.29 14.05
CA LEU A 288 -2.68 12.51 14.19
C LEU A 288 -2.74 11.69 15.48
N GLY A 289 -1.74 11.78 16.35
CA GLY A 289 -1.69 11.05 17.62
C GLY A 289 -1.52 9.54 17.45
N MET A 290 -0.83 9.10 16.41
CA MET A 290 -0.57 7.69 16.11
C MET A 290 0.82 7.27 16.62
N ASP A 291 0.94 6.01 17.05
CA ASP A 291 2.20 5.45 17.57
C ASP A 291 3.16 5.07 16.43
N PHE A 292 3.98 6.04 16.02
CA PHE A 292 5.00 5.84 14.98
C PHE A 292 6.15 4.93 15.43
N ASP A 293 6.43 4.85 16.73
CA ASP A 293 7.51 4.03 17.28
C ASP A 293 7.15 2.55 17.26
N LEU A 294 5.90 2.22 17.57
CA LEU A 294 5.35 0.89 17.36
C LEU A 294 5.39 0.51 15.88
N PHE A 295 4.92 1.40 14.99
CA PHE A 295 4.98 1.16 13.54
C PHE A 295 6.40 0.84 13.06
N ARG A 296 7.38 1.68 13.43
CA ARG A 296 8.80 1.51 13.09
C ARG A 296 9.39 0.16 13.51
N LYS A 297 8.93 -0.42 14.63
CA LYS A 297 9.48 -1.68 15.16
C LYS A 297 9.02 -2.91 14.40
N HIS A 298 7.82 -2.86 13.81
CA HIS A 298 7.17 -4.01 13.19
C HIS A 298 7.00 -3.88 11.67
N GLU A 299 7.38 -2.75 11.08
CA GLU A 299 7.42 -2.55 9.63
C GLU A 299 8.26 -3.62 8.93
N ILE A 300 7.70 -4.22 7.88
CA ILE A 300 8.36 -5.22 7.05
C ILE A 300 9.28 -4.53 6.03
N GLY A 301 10.54 -4.97 5.94
CA GLY A 301 11.49 -4.47 4.96
C GLY A 301 12.21 -3.16 5.32
N GLY A 302 11.98 -2.63 6.54
CA GLY A 302 12.59 -1.39 7.02
C GLY A 302 14.13 -1.44 7.16
N HIS A 303 14.79 -0.31 6.92
CA HIS A 303 16.24 -0.20 6.81
C HIS A 303 16.95 0.08 8.14
N SER A 304 16.22 0.28 9.24
CA SER A 304 16.79 0.73 10.52
C SER A 304 17.63 -0.32 11.25
N HIS A 305 17.65 -1.57 10.77
CA HIS A 305 18.38 -2.68 11.40
C HIS A 305 19.24 -3.44 10.35
N PHE A 306 20.18 -4.26 10.83
CA PHE A 306 21.16 -4.99 10.00
C PHE A 306 22.06 -4.13 9.09
N ILE A 307 22.50 -2.97 9.58
CA ILE A 307 23.37 -2.03 8.82
C ILE A 307 24.69 -2.70 8.38
N THR A 308 25.23 -3.62 9.18
CA THR A 308 26.50 -4.32 8.90
C THR A 308 26.39 -5.40 7.81
N ASN A 309 25.28 -6.13 7.79
CA ASN A 309 25.01 -7.20 6.83
C ASN A 309 23.55 -7.16 6.35
N ARG A 310 23.30 -6.50 5.22
CA ARG A 310 21.96 -6.32 4.66
C ARG A 310 21.32 -7.60 4.10
N PHE A 311 22.06 -8.68 3.90
CA PHE A 311 21.47 -9.97 3.50
C PHE A 311 20.68 -10.63 4.65
N ARG A 312 20.94 -10.23 5.90
CA ARG A 312 20.09 -10.59 7.04
C ARG A 312 18.72 -9.91 6.98
N LEU A 313 18.67 -8.66 6.50
CA LEU A 313 17.39 -7.99 6.19
C LEU A 313 16.63 -8.74 5.09
N LEU A 314 17.31 -9.20 4.04
CA LEU A 314 16.67 -10.02 3.01
C LEU A 314 16.08 -11.31 3.61
N SER A 315 16.84 -12.00 4.47
CA SER A 315 16.38 -13.22 5.12
C SER A 315 15.15 -12.99 6.01
N GLU A 316 15.17 -11.95 6.85
CA GLU A 316 14.03 -11.52 7.67
C GLU A 316 12.80 -11.22 6.79
N TYR A 317 12.99 -10.42 5.74
CA TYR A 317 11.93 -10.06 4.79
C TYR A 317 11.30 -11.29 4.12
N LEU A 318 12.11 -12.22 3.63
CA LEU A 318 11.60 -13.45 3.01
C LEU A 318 10.79 -14.29 4.01
N GLY A 319 11.23 -14.34 5.27
CA GLY A 319 10.47 -14.99 6.34
C GLY A 319 9.12 -14.34 6.59
N ASP A 320 9.09 -13.00 6.74
CA ASP A 320 7.86 -12.24 6.93
C ASP A 320 6.88 -12.37 5.77
N MET A 321 7.39 -12.38 4.52
CA MET A 321 6.57 -12.57 3.32
C MET A 321 6.02 -13.98 3.21
N LEU A 322 6.83 -15.01 3.47
CA LEU A 322 6.34 -16.38 3.50
C LEU A 322 5.20 -16.56 4.50
N ARG A 323 5.33 -16.02 5.72
CA ARG A 323 4.27 -16.06 6.74
C ARG A 323 2.99 -15.35 6.27
N SER A 324 3.14 -14.18 5.65
CA SER A 324 2.02 -13.43 5.10
C SER A 324 1.34 -14.20 3.96
N MET A 325 2.11 -14.88 3.10
CA MET A 325 1.56 -15.73 2.04
C MET A 325 0.86 -16.98 2.59
N ILE A 326 1.34 -17.56 3.69
CA ILE A 326 0.62 -18.65 4.40
C ILE A 326 -0.74 -18.16 4.88
N GLU A 327 -0.82 -16.95 5.45
CA GLU A 327 -2.10 -16.34 5.83
C GLU A 327 -3.00 -16.04 4.62
N MET A 328 -2.44 -15.56 3.50
CA MET A 328 -3.19 -15.39 2.25
C MET A 328 -3.75 -16.72 1.76
N ASN A 329 -2.98 -17.82 1.81
CA ASN A 329 -3.47 -19.15 1.47
C ASN A 329 -4.62 -19.55 2.41
N ARG A 330 -4.46 -19.36 3.72
CA ARG A 330 -5.47 -19.74 4.74
C ARG A 330 -6.83 -19.08 4.48
N VAL A 331 -6.85 -17.79 4.15
CA VAL A 331 -8.10 -17.01 4.02
C VAL A 331 -8.74 -17.10 2.63
N LEU A 332 -7.96 -17.39 1.59
CA LEU A 332 -8.44 -17.50 0.21
C LEU A 332 -9.19 -18.82 0.01
N LYS A 333 -10.34 -18.80 -0.69
CA LYS A 333 -11.05 -20.04 -1.06
C LYS A 333 -10.23 -20.88 -2.03
N LYS A 334 -10.43 -22.19 -2.02
CA LYS A 334 -9.86 -23.10 -3.02
C LYS A 334 -10.23 -22.64 -4.45
N ASP A 335 -9.31 -22.86 -5.39
CA ASP A 335 -9.42 -22.54 -6.82
C ASP A 335 -9.46 -21.05 -7.16
N LYS A 336 -9.39 -20.15 -6.17
CA LYS A 336 -9.31 -18.70 -6.37
C LYS A 336 -7.87 -18.20 -6.48
N LEU A 337 -7.70 -16.94 -6.85
CA LEU A 337 -6.41 -16.34 -7.19
C LEU A 337 -5.80 -15.51 -6.05
N CYS A 338 -4.48 -15.60 -5.94
CA CYS A 338 -3.62 -14.70 -5.21
C CYS A 338 -2.71 -13.97 -6.21
N VAL A 339 -2.81 -12.64 -6.23
CA VAL A 339 -2.12 -11.77 -7.17
C VAL A 339 -1.21 -10.82 -6.40
N ILE A 340 0.09 -10.91 -6.64
CA ILE A 340 1.10 -10.13 -5.93
C ILE A 340 1.91 -9.32 -6.95
N VAL A 341 1.86 -8.00 -6.80
CA VAL A 341 2.65 -7.06 -7.61
C VAL A 341 3.95 -6.73 -6.89
N VAL A 342 5.08 -7.07 -7.49
CA VAL A 342 6.41 -6.87 -6.92
C VAL A 342 7.40 -6.30 -7.92
N GLY A 343 8.19 -5.33 -7.46
CA GLY A 343 9.32 -4.79 -8.19
C GLY A 343 10.61 -5.56 -7.90
N ASN A 344 11.53 -5.52 -8.86
CA ASN A 344 12.91 -5.89 -8.57
C ASN A 344 13.53 -4.86 -7.64
N SER A 345 14.27 -5.32 -6.65
CA SER A 345 15.03 -4.46 -5.74
C SER A 345 16.51 -4.83 -5.78
N SER A 346 17.33 -4.15 -4.97
CA SER A 346 18.74 -4.51 -4.86
C SER A 346 19.22 -4.41 -3.42
N VAL A 347 20.06 -5.35 -3.02
CA VAL A 347 20.70 -5.38 -1.70
C VAL A 347 22.20 -5.51 -1.92
N GLU A 348 22.98 -4.56 -1.39
CA GLU A 348 24.45 -4.58 -1.45
C GLU A 348 25.03 -4.75 -2.88
N TYR A 349 24.32 -4.19 -3.87
CA TYR A 349 24.56 -4.26 -5.33
C TYR A 349 24.16 -5.56 -6.03
N GLU A 350 23.54 -6.50 -5.32
CA GLU A 350 22.95 -7.71 -5.91
C GLU A 350 21.48 -7.47 -6.27
N LEU A 351 21.06 -7.98 -7.43
CA LEU A 351 19.67 -7.92 -7.89
C LEU A 351 18.82 -8.90 -7.08
N ILE A 352 17.67 -8.42 -6.59
CA ILE A 352 16.67 -9.24 -5.91
C ILE A 352 15.47 -9.38 -6.84
N GLU A 353 15.32 -10.57 -7.42
CA GLU A 353 14.21 -10.95 -8.29
C GLU A 353 13.04 -11.46 -7.44
N SER A 354 12.33 -10.53 -6.77
CA SER A 354 11.29 -10.84 -5.78
C SER A 354 10.22 -11.82 -6.28
N HIS A 355 9.86 -11.74 -7.57
CA HIS A 355 8.88 -12.62 -8.19
C HIS A 355 9.30 -14.10 -8.14
N ILE A 356 10.58 -14.41 -8.37
CA ILE A 356 11.12 -15.78 -8.32
C ILE A 356 10.98 -16.34 -6.90
N PHE A 357 11.37 -15.55 -5.89
CA PHE A 357 11.22 -15.98 -4.49
C PHE A 357 9.77 -16.26 -4.13
N PHE A 358 8.84 -15.43 -4.59
CA PHE A 358 7.42 -15.57 -4.26
C PHE A 358 6.77 -16.74 -5.00
N GLU A 359 7.12 -16.99 -6.26
CA GLU A 359 6.66 -18.17 -6.99
C GLU A 359 7.11 -19.47 -6.31
N GLU A 360 8.39 -19.54 -5.90
CA GLU A 360 8.94 -20.69 -5.18
C GLU A 360 8.32 -20.90 -3.80
N MET A 361 8.10 -19.82 -3.05
CA MET A 361 7.39 -19.88 -1.76
C MET A 361 5.96 -20.38 -1.95
N GLY A 362 5.27 -19.88 -2.98
CA GLY A 362 3.90 -20.25 -3.31
C GLY A 362 3.75 -21.76 -3.52
N ASP A 363 4.63 -22.36 -4.31
CA ASP A 363 4.66 -23.81 -4.58
C ASP A 363 4.76 -24.64 -3.28
N LYS A 364 5.51 -24.14 -2.28
CA LYS A 364 5.66 -24.83 -0.98
C LYS A 364 4.42 -24.77 -0.09
N ILE A 365 3.50 -23.83 -0.32
CA ILE A 365 2.37 -23.55 0.58
C ILE A 365 1.00 -23.75 -0.09
N GLY A 366 0.95 -24.52 -1.18
CA GLY A 366 -0.32 -24.90 -1.83
C GLY A 366 -0.84 -23.92 -2.88
N PHE A 367 -0.01 -22.95 -3.29
CA PHE A 367 -0.24 -22.14 -4.48
C PHE A 367 0.46 -22.73 -5.69
N THR A 368 -0.13 -22.52 -6.87
CA THR A 368 0.52 -22.83 -8.15
C THR A 368 0.60 -21.53 -8.97
N PRO A 369 1.80 -21.04 -9.32
CA PRO A 369 1.95 -19.95 -10.26
C PRO A 369 1.34 -20.33 -11.61
N ILE A 370 0.40 -19.53 -12.09
CA ILE A 370 -0.24 -19.73 -13.40
C ILE A 370 0.24 -18.71 -14.43
N LYS A 371 0.73 -17.55 -13.99
CA LYS A 371 1.24 -16.50 -14.88
C LYS A 371 2.10 -15.50 -14.13
N THR A 372 3.12 -15.00 -14.81
CA THR A 372 3.93 -13.88 -14.33
C THR A 372 4.00 -12.83 -15.44
N ILE A 373 3.48 -11.64 -15.15
CA ILE A 373 3.32 -10.56 -16.12
C ILE A 373 4.37 -9.51 -15.83
N PHE A 374 5.21 -9.20 -16.81
CA PHE A 374 6.18 -8.12 -16.75
C PHE A 374 5.55 -6.80 -17.21
N ARG A 375 5.90 -5.69 -16.54
CA ARG A 375 5.55 -4.33 -16.97
C ARG A 375 6.68 -3.34 -16.70
N ASN A 376 6.73 -2.29 -17.50
CA ASN A 376 7.54 -1.11 -17.23
C ASN A 376 6.73 -0.09 -16.43
N ILE A 377 7.41 0.61 -15.52
CA ILE A 377 6.82 1.72 -14.78
C ILE A 377 7.09 3.03 -15.52
N ASP A 378 6.04 3.81 -15.79
CA ASP A 378 6.17 5.14 -16.36
C ASP A 378 7.02 6.05 -15.46
N LYS A 379 8.17 6.48 -15.98
CA LYS A 379 9.17 7.29 -15.28
C LYS A 379 8.69 8.71 -14.96
N THR A 380 7.60 9.18 -15.60
CA THR A 380 7.04 10.52 -15.41
C THR A 380 5.90 10.54 -14.39
N LYS A 381 5.20 9.42 -14.20
CA LYS A 381 4.12 9.24 -13.21
C LYS A 381 4.61 8.51 -11.95
N LYS A 382 5.87 8.74 -11.57
CA LYS A 382 6.51 8.08 -10.43
C LYS A 382 5.73 8.32 -9.15
N TYR A 383 5.19 7.24 -8.60
CA TYR A 383 4.67 7.17 -7.24
C TYR A 383 5.74 6.77 -6.22
N THR A 384 6.98 6.53 -6.67
CA THR A 384 8.17 6.31 -5.85
C THR A 384 9.01 7.58 -5.86
N SER A 385 9.41 8.07 -4.68
CA SER A 385 10.26 9.27 -4.61
C SER A 385 11.60 9.03 -5.31
N ALA A 386 12.25 10.11 -5.77
CA ALA A 386 13.57 10.02 -6.42
C ALA A 386 14.64 9.31 -5.54
N ASP A 387 14.40 9.24 -4.23
CA ASP A 387 15.26 8.61 -3.22
C ASP A 387 15.07 7.09 -3.09
N VAL A 388 13.95 6.52 -3.57
CA VAL A 388 13.54 5.10 -3.38
C VAL A 388 14.30 4.12 -4.30
N GLY A 389 15.20 4.63 -5.14
CA GLY A 389 15.86 3.82 -6.16
C GLY A 389 14.98 3.69 -7.41
N LYS A 390 15.63 3.55 -8.57
CA LYS A 390 14.94 3.46 -9.87
C LYS A 390 14.38 2.05 -10.05
N ILE A 391 13.28 1.72 -9.37
CA ILE A 391 12.47 0.55 -9.75
C ILE A 391 11.70 0.98 -10.99
N ASP A 392 12.21 0.56 -12.15
CA ASP A 392 11.63 0.86 -13.46
C ASP A 392 10.80 -0.33 -13.99
N GLU A 393 10.84 -1.47 -13.30
CA GLU A 393 10.26 -2.76 -13.71
C GLU A 393 9.46 -3.39 -12.56
N GLU A 394 8.30 -3.95 -12.90
CA GLU A 394 7.41 -4.65 -11.98
C GLU A 394 6.92 -5.97 -12.59
N TYR A 395 6.64 -6.93 -11.71
CA TYR A 395 6.11 -8.23 -12.03
C TYR A 395 4.80 -8.44 -11.28
N ILE A 396 3.80 -8.96 -11.98
CA ILE A 396 2.53 -9.36 -11.40
C ILE A 396 2.50 -10.89 -11.37
N VAL A 397 2.73 -11.46 -10.19
CA VAL A 397 2.72 -12.90 -9.94
C VAL A 397 1.29 -13.33 -9.68
N VAL A 398 0.74 -14.15 -10.57
CA VAL A 398 -0.63 -14.68 -10.50
C VAL A 398 -0.55 -16.14 -10.11
N MET A 399 -1.07 -16.47 -8.93
CA MET A 399 -1.08 -17.82 -8.39
C MET A 399 -2.52 -18.29 -8.14
N ARG A 400 -2.79 -19.58 -8.35
CA ARG A 400 -4.04 -20.23 -7.99
C ARG A 400 -3.86 -21.07 -6.74
N LYS A 401 -4.82 -21.02 -5.80
CA LYS A 401 -4.83 -21.90 -4.63
C LYS A 401 -5.36 -23.27 -5.02
N GLU A 402 -4.48 -24.25 -5.17
CA GLU A 402 -4.86 -25.64 -5.50
C GLU A 402 -5.22 -26.44 -4.23
N LYS A 403 -4.53 -26.15 -3.12
CA LYS A 403 -4.82 -26.77 -1.82
C LYS A 403 -4.56 -25.80 -0.66
N ASN A 404 -5.11 -26.15 0.50
CA ASN A 404 -4.76 -25.50 1.75
C ASN A 404 -3.30 -25.81 2.09
N SER A 405 -2.60 -24.82 2.61
CA SER A 405 -1.27 -24.99 3.19
C SER A 405 -1.33 -26.00 4.35
N ASP A 406 -0.37 -26.93 4.37
CA ASP A 406 -0.23 -27.93 5.44
C ASP A 406 0.49 -27.34 6.68
N VAL A 407 0.92 -26.07 6.60
CA VAL A 407 1.64 -25.33 7.64
C VAL A 407 0.91 -24.05 8.03
N VAL A 408 1.18 -23.58 9.24
CA VAL A 408 0.64 -22.31 9.77
C VAL A 408 1.72 -21.23 9.79
N ALA A 409 1.31 -19.96 9.76
CA ALA A 409 2.24 -18.82 9.68
C ALA A 409 3.20 -18.69 10.87
N ASN A 410 2.94 -19.37 11.99
CA ASN A 410 3.83 -19.38 13.16
C ASN A 410 4.79 -20.59 13.19
N ASP A 411 4.85 -21.40 12.14
CA ASP A 411 5.80 -22.51 12.02
C ASP A 411 7.21 -21.96 11.70
N ASP A 412 7.98 -21.66 12.75
CA ASP A 412 9.32 -21.09 12.64
C ASP A 412 10.31 -22.01 11.92
N ASP A 413 10.17 -23.33 12.08
CA ASP A 413 11.09 -24.31 11.52
C ASP A 413 10.89 -24.41 10.00
N PHE A 414 9.63 -24.55 9.55
CA PHE A 414 9.30 -24.54 8.13
C PHE A 414 9.74 -23.23 7.45
N VAL A 415 9.42 -22.08 8.06
CA VAL A 415 9.79 -20.77 7.49
C VAL A 415 11.31 -20.63 7.38
N SER A 416 12.04 -21.04 8.41
CA SER A 416 13.51 -20.99 8.40
C SER A 416 14.10 -21.91 7.34
N GLU A 417 13.53 -23.09 7.14
CA GLU A 417 13.99 -24.05 6.13
C GLU A 417 13.80 -23.50 4.70
N VAL A 418 12.60 -23.01 4.37
CA VAL A 418 12.31 -22.45 3.04
C VAL A 418 13.23 -21.26 2.74
N VAL A 419 13.35 -20.31 3.67
CA VAL A 419 14.22 -19.14 3.50
C VAL A 419 15.68 -19.55 3.37
N ARG A 420 16.14 -20.54 4.14
CA ARG A 420 17.50 -21.08 4.04
C ARG A 420 17.78 -21.62 2.65
N ASN A 421 16.88 -22.42 2.10
CA ASN A 421 17.04 -23.00 0.77
C ASN A 421 17.10 -21.92 -0.32
N GLN A 422 16.25 -20.90 -0.22
CA GLN A 422 16.26 -19.76 -1.13
C GLN A 422 17.55 -18.94 -1.04
N MET A 423 18.03 -18.65 0.17
CA MET A 423 19.27 -17.91 0.38
C MET A 423 20.51 -18.69 -0.09
N ILE A 424 20.52 -20.02 0.05
CA ILE A 424 21.57 -20.88 -0.52
C ILE A 424 21.57 -20.77 -2.05
N ARG A 425 20.42 -20.91 -2.69
CA ARG A 425 20.30 -20.78 -4.15
C ARG A 425 20.73 -19.40 -4.64
N PHE A 426 20.30 -18.35 -3.95
CA PHE A 426 20.69 -16.97 -4.25
C PHE A 426 22.22 -16.77 -4.17
N ARG A 427 22.87 -17.34 -3.14
CA ARG A 427 24.33 -17.35 -3.03
C ARG A 427 25.00 -18.04 -4.22
N GLU A 428 24.50 -19.20 -4.64
CA GLU A 428 25.05 -19.93 -5.79
C GLU A 428 24.80 -19.19 -7.10
N GLN A 429 23.66 -18.51 -7.26
CA GLN A 429 23.39 -17.63 -8.41
C GLN A 429 24.45 -16.53 -8.51
N ILE A 430 24.78 -15.85 -7.41
CA ILE A 430 25.79 -14.79 -7.38
C ILE A 430 27.19 -15.29 -7.76
N LYS A 431 27.53 -16.55 -7.44
CA LYS A 431 28.79 -17.17 -7.86
C LYS A 431 28.86 -17.38 -9.37
N ASN A 432 27.74 -17.72 -10.00
CA ASN A 432 27.67 -18.13 -11.41
C ASN A 432 27.36 -16.96 -12.35
N VAL A 433 26.53 -16.01 -11.92
CA VAL A 433 26.08 -14.85 -12.68
C VAL A 433 26.27 -13.62 -11.80
N GLN A 434 27.26 -12.80 -12.15
CA GLN A 434 27.52 -11.56 -11.42
C GLN A 434 26.32 -10.62 -11.57
N GLY A 435 25.76 -10.15 -10.45
CA GLY A 435 24.62 -9.25 -10.47
C GLY A 435 24.93 -8.00 -11.30
N THR A 436 24.08 -7.68 -12.28
CA THR A 436 23.97 -6.30 -12.73
C THR A 436 23.08 -5.60 -11.72
N SER A 437 23.65 -4.72 -10.90
CA SER A 437 22.81 -3.84 -10.07
C SER A 437 21.75 -3.18 -10.95
N ILE A 438 20.59 -2.80 -10.38
CA ILE A 438 19.55 -2.00 -11.08
C ILE A 438 20.13 -0.74 -11.75
N ARG A 439 21.32 -0.29 -11.32
CA ARG A 439 22.07 0.85 -11.89
C ARG A 439 23.02 0.49 -13.04
N GLY A 440 22.97 -0.73 -13.57
CA GLY A 440 23.81 -1.19 -14.69
C GLY A 440 25.30 -1.34 -14.38
N ARG A 441 25.72 -1.19 -13.12
CA ARG A 441 27.12 -1.36 -12.70
C ARG A 441 27.33 -2.78 -12.18
N LYS A 442 28.32 -3.48 -12.74
CA LYS A 442 28.77 -4.78 -12.23
C LYS A 442 29.61 -4.56 -10.96
N PRO A 443 29.36 -5.32 -9.88
CA PRO A 443 30.20 -5.28 -8.68
C PRO A 443 31.61 -5.80 -8.99
N THR A 444 32.60 -5.33 -8.22
CA THR A 444 33.97 -5.82 -8.35
C THR A 444 34.07 -7.27 -7.85
N ARG A 445 35.08 -8.02 -8.30
CA ARG A 445 35.32 -9.41 -7.84
C ARG A 445 35.49 -9.49 -6.32
N GLU A 446 36.19 -8.53 -5.72
CA GLU A 446 36.37 -8.44 -4.26
C GLU A 446 35.03 -8.23 -3.55
N ARG A 447 34.17 -7.35 -4.09
CA ARG A 447 32.84 -7.09 -3.55
C ARG A 447 31.94 -8.32 -3.63
N LEU A 448 32.00 -9.07 -4.74
CA LEU A 448 31.26 -10.31 -4.92
C LEU A 448 31.64 -11.37 -3.88
N LEU A 449 32.95 -11.59 -3.66
CA LEU A 449 33.44 -12.51 -2.62
C LEU A 449 32.94 -12.08 -1.23
N LYS A 450 33.04 -10.79 -0.92
CA LYS A 450 32.50 -10.24 0.34
C LYS A 450 30.99 -10.42 0.48
N ASN A 451 30.23 -10.29 -0.61
CA ASN A 451 28.80 -10.52 -0.61
C ASN A 451 28.48 -12.02 -0.38
N ILE A 452 29.23 -12.94 -0.99
CA ILE A 452 29.10 -14.39 -0.76
C ILE A 452 29.35 -14.76 0.71
N ASP A 453 30.38 -14.17 1.33
CA ASP A 453 30.68 -14.38 2.75
C ASP A 453 29.55 -13.85 3.64
N LYS A 454 29.09 -12.63 3.36
CA LYS A 454 27.95 -12.01 4.08
C LYS A 454 26.65 -12.83 3.92
N ILE A 455 26.38 -13.38 2.74
CA ILE A 455 25.21 -14.24 2.53
C ILE A 455 25.37 -15.54 3.33
N SER A 456 26.58 -16.11 3.39
CA SER A 456 26.83 -17.31 4.20
C SER A 456 26.61 -17.05 5.69
N GLU A 457 27.08 -15.91 6.21
CA GLU A 457 26.76 -15.47 7.58
C GLU A 457 25.25 -15.30 7.79
N ALA A 458 24.54 -14.68 6.83
CA ALA A 458 23.10 -14.49 6.93
C ALA A 458 22.34 -15.84 6.97
N ILE A 459 22.79 -16.83 6.18
CA ILE A 459 22.22 -18.20 6.18
C ILE A 459 22.33 -18.86 7.55
N GLU A 460 23.42 -18.63 8.29
CA GLU A 460 23.60 -19.16 9.64
C GLU A 460 22.64 -18.51 10.65
N THR A 461 22.30 -17.23 10.45
CA THR A 461 21.44 -16.48 11.37
C THR A 461 19.93 -16.60 11.08
N ILE A 462 19.52 -17.22 9.96
CA ILE A 462 18.12 -17.38 9.56
C ILE A 462 17.19 -17.83 10.71
N PRO A 463 17.48 -18.91 11.48
CA PRO A 463 16.58 -19.37 12.54
C PRO A 463 16.31 -18.35 13.64
N LYS A 464 17.15 -17.31 13.75
CA LYS A 464 16.96 -16.18 14.64
C LYS A 464 16.28 -15.02 13.92
N ASP A 465 16.72 -14.70 12.70
CA ASP A 465 16.30 -13.51 11.97
C ASP A 465 14.87 -13.63 11.38
N THR A 466 14.38 -14.84 11.10
CA THR A 466 13.01 -15.07 10.57
C THR A 466 11.93 -15.21 11.64
N LYS A 467 12.29 -15.11 12.93
CA LYS A 467 11.33 -15.13 14.03
C LYS A 467 10.63 -13.79 14.14
N ILE A 468 9.32 -13.82 14.36
CA ILE A 468 8.54 -12.60 14.62
C ILE A 468 9.08 -11.95 15.89
N LYS A 469 9.49 -10.67 15.77
CA LYS A 469 9.90 -9.86 16.91
C LYS A 469 8.69 -9.66 17.83
N ARG A 470 8.79 -10.18 19.06
CA ARG A 470 7.76 -10.05 20.10
C ARG A 470 7.80 -8.68 20.74
#